data_AF-A0A133XQV1-F1
#
_entry.id   AF-A0A133XQV1-F1
#
_cell.length_a   1.000
_cell.length_b   1.000
_cell.length_c   1.000
_cell.angle_alpha   90.00
_cell.angle_beta   90.00
_cell.angle_gamma   90.00
#
_symmetry.space_group_name_H-M   'P 1'
#
loop_
_entity.id
_entity.type
_entity.pdbx_description
1 polymer ?
#
loop_
_entity_poly.entity_id
_entity_poly.type
_entity_poly.pdbx_seq_one_letter_code
_entity_poly.pdbx_strand_id
1 'polypeptide(L)'
;MKRRTIKGIVGAVLCAVLLGVFLLFKSAYVKPAKTSTAKDFTTKGQVLAMQLSESAFGRQTYNPKNGYLVLTDASGKTRVFHSGKMGSGEPIWTATGIFYGGAESEYLTNEQGTKIIPRDISPDHEYARYQRDKGRGFIAFYALGSDPGGYQQPVLVGDSEKTKSFDVRGAYMSMGVCDDILYAVAQTKLAPNLLEQAKAVYQKHAGVTNAELAAIDNFDILVQVYPANHPKNPKVLESFPRDPRFSHPVREFQRVNDSIYLLSFLLD
;
A
#
# COMPACT_ATOMS: atom_id res chain seq x y z
N MET A 1 35.27 -55.87 24.14
CA MET A 1 34.21 -55.85 23.10
C MET A 1 32.96 -55.02 23.44
N LYS A 2 32.44 -55.00 24.67
CA LYS A 2 31.17 -54.30 25.03
C LYS A 2 31.12 -52.77 24.81
N ARG A 3 32.23 -52.03 24.97
CA ARG A 3 32.25 -50.55 24.85
C ARG A 3 32.11 -50.00 23.41
N ARG A 4 32.50 -50.76 22.38
CA ARG A 4 32.38 -50.32 20.98
C ARG A 4 30.95 -50.44 20.46
N THR A 5 30.23 -51.49 20.88
CA THR A 5 28.83 -51.74 20.49
C THR A 5 27.89 -50.68 21.09
N ILE A 6 28.13 -50.27 22.34
CA ILE A 6 27.32 -49.22 23.01
C ILE A 6 27.50 -47.85 22.33
N LYS A 7 28.73 -47.49 21.92
CA LYS A 7 28.99 -46.24 21.20
C LYS A 7 28.32 -46.21 19.81
N GLY A 8 28.26 -47.34 19.11
CA GLY A 8 27.57 -47.45 17.82
C GLY A 8 26.05 -47.28 17.94
N ILE A 9 25.44 -47.86 18.98
CA ILE A 9 24.01 -47.73 19.25
C ILE A 9 23.65 -46.30 19.66
N VAL A 10 24.43 -45.67 20.53
CA VAL A 10 24.21 -44.27 20.94
C VAL A 10 24.35 -43.31 19.76
N GLY A 11 25.34 -43.51 18.87
CA GLY A 11 25.50 -42.70 17.66
C GLY A 11 24.34 -42.85 16.67
N ALA A 12 23.85 -44.07 16.46
CA ALA A 12 22.72 -44.33 15.56
C ALA A 12 21.40 -43.74 16.09
N VAL A 13 21.16 -43.83 17.42
CA VAL A 13 19.98 -43.21 18.05
C VAL A 13 20.06 -41.69 17.99
N LEU A 14 21.23 -41.10 18.23
CA LEU A 14 21.42 -39.64 18.13
C LEU A 14 21.18 -39.16 16.69
N CYS A 15 21.69 -39.88 15.69
CA CYS A 15 21.43 -39.57 14.28
C CYS A 15 19.96 -39.71 13.91
N ALA A 16 19.27 -40.76 14.37
CA ALA A 16 17.84 -40.95 14.08
C ALA A 16 16.97 -39.87 14.75
N VAL A 17 17.31 -39.46 15.97
CA VAL A 17 16.65 -38.34 16.67
C VAL A 17 16.92 -37.02 15.93
N LEU A 18 18.16 -36.75 15.53
CA LEU A 18 18.50 -35.55 14.76
C LEU A 18 17.81 -35.56 13.39
N LEU A 19 17.72 -36.70 12.69
CA LEU A 19 17.00 -36.82 11.43
C LEU A 19 15.49 -36.63 11.63
N GLY A 20 14.93 -37.20 12.69
CA GLY A 20 13.51 -37.04 13.05
C GLY A 20 13.19 -35.58 13.38
N VAL A 21 14.05 -34.91 14.14
CA VAL A 21 13.95 -33.48 14.43
C VAL A 21 14.11 -32.65 13.15
N PHE A 22 15.06 -32.97 12.27
CA PHE A 22 15.25 -32.27 10.98
C PHE A 22 14.06 -32.46 10.03
N LEU A 23 13.43 -33.64 10.04
CA LEU A 23 12.22 -33.94 9.28
C LEU A 23 10.98 -33.28 9.88
N LEU A 24 10.89 -33.14 11.20
CA LEU A 24 9.85 -32.37 11.90
C LEU A 24 10.00 -30.85 11.67
N PHE A 25 11.23 -30.34 11.61
CA PHE A 25 11.50 -28.95 11.23
C PHE A 25 11.23 -28.69 9.73
N LYS A 26 11.39 -29.70 8.85
CA LYS A 26 10.93 -29.64 7.45
C LYS A 26 9.42 -29.82 7.29
N SER A 27 8.73 -30.52 8.18
CA SER A 27 7.27 -30.68 8.12
C SER A 27 6.51 -29.50 8.76
N ALA A 28 7.20 -28.69 9.59
CA ALA A 28 6.75 -27.37 10.01
C ALA A 28 6.81 -26.31 8.89
N TYR A 29 7.11 -26.69 7.64
CA TYR A 29 6.70 -25.92 6.47
C TYR A 29 5.17 -25.95 6.41
N VAL A 30 4.55 -24.92 6.97
CA VAL A 30 3.11 -24.65 6.83
C VAL A 30 2.73 -24.85 5.37
N LYS A 31 1.94 -25.89 5.07
CA LYS A 31 1.45 -26.10 3.71
C LYS A 31 0.73 -24.80 3.31
N PRO A 32 1.02 -24.23 2.12
CA PRO A 32 0.34 -23.03 1.68
C PRO A 32 -1.18 -23.27 1.72
N ALA A 33 -1.92 -22.23 2.11
CA ALA A 33 -3.38 -22.31 2.20
C ALA A 33 -3.94 -22.86 0.88
N LYS A 34 -4.95 -23.74 0.96
CA LYS A 34 -5.63 -24.25 -0.24
C LYS A 34 -6.26 -23.05 -0.95
N THR A 35 -5.70 -22.69 -2.10
CA THR A 35 -6.16 -21.56 -2.89
C THR A 35 -6.98 -22.02 -4.08
N SER A 36 -7.88 -21.14 -4.51
CA SER A 36 -8.70 -21.28 -5.70
C SER A 36 -7.88 -20.88 -6.92
N THR A 37 -8.20 -21.45 -8.08
CA THR A 37 -7.68 -20.94 -9.34
C THR A 37 -8.29 -19.57 -9.64
N ALA A 38 -7.67 -18.80 -10.53
CA ALA A 38 -8.22 -17.53 -10.98
C ALA A 38 -9.65 -17.70 -11.58
N LYS A 39 -9.90 -18.81 -12.27
CA LYS A 39 -11.22 -19.11 -12.85
C LYS A 39 -12.30 -19.38 -11.78
N ASP A 40 -11.94 -20.06 -10.70
CA ASP A 40 -12.90 -20.53 -9.70
C ASP A 40 -13.12 -19.54 -8.55
N PHE A 41 -12.23 -18.56 -8.41
CA PHE A 41 -12.35 -17.50 -7.41
C PHE A 41 -13.27 -16.40 -7.94
N THR A 42 -14.48 -16.32 -7.38
CA THR A 42 -15.54 -15.41 -7.83
C THR A 42 -16.21 -14.71 -6.65
N THR A 43 -16.81 -13.55 -6.90
CA THR A 43 -17.62 -12.79 -5.91
C THR A 43 -19.02 -13.35 -5.69
N LYS A 44 -19.42 -14.39 -6.42
CA LYS A 44 -20.78 -14.94 -6.37
C LYS A 44 -21.16 -15.40 -4.95
N GLY A 45 -22.18 -14.76 -4.39
CA GLY A 45 -22.70 -15.04 -3.05
C GLY A 45 -21.74 -14.67 -1.91
N GLN A 46 -20.71 -13.86 -2.18
CA GLN A 46 -19.76 -13.39 -1.18
C GLN A 46 -20.24 -12.04 -0.64
N VAL A 47 -19.97 -11.76 0.64
CA VAL A 47 -20.41 -10.53 1.33
C VAL A 47 -19.27 -9.77 1.97
N LEU A 48 -18.09 -10.38 2.10
CA LEU A 48 -16.90 -9.77 2.69
C LEU A 48 -15.65 -10.14 1.89
N ALA A 49 -14.77 -9.15 1.71
CA ALA A 49 -13.47 -9.29 1.10
C ALA A 49 -12.39 -8.78 2.05
N MET A 50 -11.31 -9.55 2.20
CA MET A 50 -10.20 -9.22 3.09
C MET A 50 -8.88 -9.55 2.40
N GLN A 51 -7.97 -8.58 2.37
CA GLN A 51 -6.60 -8.81 1.95
C GLN A 51 -5.79 -9.24 3.17
N LEU A 52 -5.19 -10.42 3.09
CA LEU A 52 -4.27 -10.95 4.10
C LEU A 52 -2.88 -10.99 3.49
N SER A 53 -1.98 -10.18 4.01
CA SER A 53 -0.58 -10.19 3.60
C SER A 53 0.31 -10.19 4.82
N GLU A 54 1.47 -10.80 4.68
CA GLU A 54 2.54 -10.71 5.67
C GLU A 54 2.96 -9.23 5.83
N SER A 55 2.94 -8.74 7.08
CA SER A 55 3.36 -7.37 7.40
C SER A 55 4.87 -7.29 7.57
N ALA A 56 5.50 -6.23 7.07
CA ALA A 56 6.93 -5.98 7.25
C ALA A 56 7.31 -5.59 8.71
N PHE A 57 6.33 -5.30 9.57
CA PHE A 57 6.57 -4.83 10.94
C PHE A 57 6.59 -6.00 11.92
N GLY A 58 7.80 -6.44 12.27
CA GLY A 58 8.04 -7.31 13.42
C GLY A 58 8.08 -8.80 13.10
N ARG A 59 9.32 -9.33 13.13
CA ARG A 59 9.74 -10.73 12.99
C ARG A 59 9.94 -11.22 11.56
N GLN A 60 11.14 -11.77 11.36
CA GLN A 60 11.48 -12.60 10.21
C GLN A 60 10.56 -13.81 10.19
N THR A 61 9.58 -13.80 9.31
CA THR A 61 8.72 -14.94 9.04
C THR A 61 9.20 -15.71 7.81
N TYR A 62 8.98 -17.02 7.85
CA TYR A 62 9.66 -18.04 7.03
C TYR A 62 9.19 -18.13 5.58
N ASN A 63 8.39 -17.19 5.04
CA ASN A 63 7.95 -17.25 3.64
C ASN A 63 7.61 -15.87 3.02
N PRO A 64 8.63 -15.12 2.54
CA PRO A 64 8.57 -13.68 2.25
C PRO A 64 7.72 -13.25 1.03
N LYS A 65 6.88 -14.14 0.49
CA LYS A 65 6.16 -13.94 -0.78
C LYS A 65 4.64 -14.14 -0.69
N ASN A 66 4.12 -14.55 0.47
CA ASN A 66 2.72 -14.95 0.56
C ASN A 66 1.80 -13.75 0.84
N GLY A 67 0.71 -13.69 0.08
CA GLY A 67 -0.43 -12.82 0.34
C GLY A 67 -1.65 -13.33 -0.41
N TYR A 68 -2.83 -13.03 0.13
CA TYR A 68 -4.07 -13.64 -0.26
C TYR A 68 -5.21 -12.64 -0.26
N LEU A 69 -6.09 -12.75 -1.26
CA LEU A 69 -7.45 -12.22 -1.14
C LEU A 69 -8.36 -13.32 -0.61
N VAL A 70 -9.12 -13.02 0.43
CA VAL A 70 -10.11 -13.92 1.05
C VAL A 70 -11.50 -13.36 0.79
N LEU A 71 -12.40 -14.20 0.27
CA LEU A 71 -13.82 -13.90 0.18
C LEU A 71 -14.60 -14.79 1.14
N THR A 72 -15.62 -14.21 1.77
CA THR A 72 -16.47 -14.90 2.74
C THR A 72 -17.93 -14.70 2.36
N ASP A 73 -18.73 -15.78 2.41
CA ASP A 73 -20.18 -15.70 2.24
C ASP A 73 -20.91 -15.37 3.55
N ALA A 74 -22.22 -15.16 3.49
CA ALA A 74 -23.04 -14.81 4.65
C ALA A 74 -23.06 -15.89 5.76
N SER A 75 -22.63 -17.12 5.46
CA SER A 75 -22.51 -18.20 6.45
C SER A 75 -21.12 -18.28 7.11
N GLY A 76 -20.18 -17.44 6.68
CA GLY A 76 -18.79 -17.46 7.17
C GLY A 76 -17.88 -18.43 6.41
N LYS A 77 -18.37 -19.09 5.34
CA LYS A 77 -17.53 -19.98 4.54
C LYS A 77 -16.61 -19.15 3.64
N THR A 78 -15.32 -19.49 3.68
CA THR A 78 -14.29 -18.74 2.97
C THR A 78 -13.78 -19.44 1.72
N ARG A 79 -13.29 -18.64 0.78
CA ARG A 79 -12.44 -19.07 -0.33
C ARG A 79 -11.25 -18.11 -0.42
N VAL A 80 -10.13 -18.63 -0.89
CA VAL A 80 -8.84 -17.92 -0.85
C VAL A 80 -8.22 -17.90 -2.24
N PHE A 81 -7.68 -16.76 -2.66
CA PHE A 81 -6.88 -16.60 -3.87
C PHE A 81 -5.49 -16.11 -3.50
N HIS A 82 -4.44 -16.69 -4.08
CA HIS A 82 -3.06 -16.27 -3.82
C HIS A 82 -2.69 -15.08 -4.73
N SER A 83 -2.69 -13.88 -4.17
CA SER A 83 -2.29 -12.64 -4.86
C SER A 83 -0.80 -12.32 -4.71
N GLY A 84 -0.10 -13.04 -3.82
CA GLY A 84 1.24 -12.67 -3.39
C GLY A 84 1.25 -11.50 -2.41
N LYS A 85 2.41 -11.24 -1.83
CA LYS A 85 2.64 -10.23 -0.80
C LYS A 85 2.33 -8.82 -1.30
N MET A 86 1.57 -8.06 -0.51
CA MET A 86 1.34 -6.63 -0.67
C MET A 86 1.11 -6.01 0.72
N GLY A 87 2.04 -5.19 1.19
CA GLY A 87 1.92 -4.50 2.47
C GLY A 87 0.74 -3.52 2.46
N SER A 88 -0.11 -3.58 3.48
CA SER A 88 -1.31 -2.72 3.63
C SER A 88 -2.24 -2.70 2.40
N GLY A 89 -2.30 -3.76 1.59
CA GLY A 89 -3.19 -3.77 0.42
C GLY A 89 -4.66 -3.59 0.82
N GLU A 90 -5.35 -2.65 0.18
CA GLU A 90 -6.73 -2.26 0.49
C GLU A 90 -7.65 -2.64 -0.68
N PRO A 91 -8.36 -3.77 -0.60
CA PRO A 91 -9.28 -4.17 -1.66
C PRO A 91 -10.47 -3.22 -1.68
N ILE A 92 -10.84 -2.73 -2.87
CA ILE A 92 -12.06 -1.93 -3.05
C ILE A 92 -13.12 -2.77 -3.76
N TRP A 93 -14.32 -2.83 -3.20
CA TRP A 93 -15.45 -3.53 -3.80
C TRP A 93 -16.36 -2.53 -4.49
N THR A 94 -16.47 -2.66 -5.80
CA THR A 94 -17.28 -1.80 -6.67
C THR A 94 -18.42 -2.59 -7.32
N ALA A 95 -19.28 -1.91 -8.07
CA ALA A 95 -20.31 -2.57 -8.87
C ALA A 95 -19.74 -3.54 -9.94
N THR A 96 -18.48 -3.39 -10.35
CA THR A 96 -17.85 -4.26 -11.37
C THR A 96 -17.10 -5.46 -10.77
N GLY A 97 -16.91 -5.49 -9.45
CA GLY A 97 -16.12 -6.47 -8.74
C GLY A 97 -15.14 -5.83 -7.77
N ILE A 98 -14.18 -6.63 -7.31
CA ILE A 98 -13.17 -6.25 -6.32
C ILE A 98 -11.85 -5.99 -7.03
N PHE A 99 -11.32 -4.77 -6.88
CA PHE A 99 -9.98 -4.42 -7.32
C PHE A 99 -9.01 -4.50 -6.14
N TYR A 100 -7.85 -5.12 -6.35
CA TYR A 100 -6.82 -5.29 -5.32
C TYR A 100 -5.45 -5.51 -5.93
N GLY A 101 -4.42 -5.09 -5.20
CA GLY A 101 -3.02 -5.25 -5.57
C GLY A 101 -2.44 -6.53 -4.99
N GLY A 102 -1.54 -7.17 -5.74
CA GLY A 102 -0.68 -8.23 -5.24
C GLY A 102 0.78 -7.96 -5.56
N ALA A 103 1.63 -8.98 -5.48
CA ALA A 103 3.08 -8.80 -5.58
C ALA A 103 3.53 -8.24 -6.93
N GLU A 104 2.98 -8.74 -8.04
CA GLU A 104 3.45 -8.41 -9.40
C GLU A 104 2.35 -7.84 -10.29
N SER A 105 1.10 -7.80 -9.82
CA SER A 105 -0.05 -7.51 -10.67
C SER A 105 -1.19 -6.91 -9.87
N GLU A 106 -2.06 -6.25 -10.60
CA GLU A 106 -3.38 -5.87 -10.13
C GLU A 106 -4.36 -6.98 -10.47
N TYR A 107 -5.46 -7.04 -9.75
CA TYR A 107 -6.47 -8.06 -9.95
C TYR A 107 -7.87 -7.45 -9.93
N LEU A 108 -8.76 -8.03 -10.74
CA LEU A 108 -10.18 -7.80 -10.68
C LEU A 108 -10.87 -9.14 -10.47
N THR A 109 -11.52 -9.33 -9.31
CA THR A 109 -12.39 -10.49 -9.07
C THR A 109 -13.85 -10.09 -9.19
N ASN A 110 -14.59 -10.78 -10.04
CA ASN A 110 -16.04 -10.61 -10.20
C ASN A 110 -16.74 -11.97 -10.28
N GLU A 111 -17.98 -12.01 -10.77
CA GLU A 111 -18.74 -13.26 -10.86
C GLU A 111 -18.19 -14.23 -11.92
N GLN A 112 -17.41 -13.74 -12.88
CA GLN A 112 -16.83 -14.53 -13.96
C GLN A 112 -15.45 -15.13 -13.59
N GLY A 113 -14.81 -14.63 -12.54
CA GLY A 113 -13.51 -15.08 -12.06
C GLY A 113 -12.61 -13.93 -11.63
N THR A 114 -11.35 -14.25 -11.40
CA THR A 114 -10.26 -13.30 -11.23
C THR A 114 -9.53 -13.07 -12.54
N LYS A 115 -9.47 -11.82 -12.96
CA LYS A 115 -8.59 -11.35 -14.02
C LYS A 115 -7.29 -10.80 -13.43
N ILE A 116 -6.18 -11.16 -14.05
CA ILE A 116 -4.84 -10.63 -13.73
C ILE A 116 -4.59 -9.46 -14.68
N ILE A 117 -4.23 -8.31 -14.12
CA ILE A 117 -4.00 -7.08 -14.85
C ILE A 117 -2.52 -6.70 -14.64
N PRO A 118 -1.70 -6.72 -15.71
CA PRO A 118 -0.28 -6.37 -15.61
C PRO A 118 -0.08 -4.92 -15.15
N ARG A 119 1.04 -4.68 -14.48
CA ARG A 119 1.55 -3.35 -14.13
C ARG A 119 3.03 -3.23 -14.45
N ASP A 120 3.49 -2.00 -14.61
CA ASP A 120 4.85 -1.61 -15.01
C ASP A 120 5.77 -1.30 -13.82
N ILE A 121 5.28 -1.49 -12.59
CA ILE A 121 5.99 -1.28 -11.32
C ILE A 121 5.83 -2.50 -10.41
N SER A 122 6.81 -2.75 -9.53
CA SER A 122 6.76 -3.84 -8.53
C SER A 122 6.88 -3.30 -7.09
N PRO A 123 5.86 -2.58 -6.60
CA PRO A 123 5.81 -2.11 -5.22
C PRO A 123 5.54 -3.23 -4.21
N ASP A 124 6.07 -3.05 -3.01
CA ASP A 124 5.91 -3.97 -1.88
C ASP A 124 4.88 -3.49 -0.84
N HIS A 125 4.43 -2.24 -0.95
CA HIS A 125 3.48 -1.61 -0.03
C HIS A 125 2.50 -0.68 -0.76
N GLU A 126 1.22 -0.79 -0.43
CA GLU A 126 0.14 0.11 -0.85
C GLU A 126 -0.17 1.09 0.29
N TYR A 127 -0.35 2.36 -0.01
CA TYR A 127 -0.73 3.39 0.96
C TYR A 127 -2.23 3.64 1.00
N ALA A 128 -2.89 3.54 -0.16
CA ALA A 128 -4.33 3.68 -0.27
C ALA A 128 -4.81 3.20 -1.65
N ARG A 129 -6.09 2.85 -1.72
CA ARG A 129 -6.80 2.60 -2.97
C ARG A 129 -8.18 3.23 -2.98
N TYR A 130 -8.55 3.82 -4.11
CA TYR A 130 -9.82 4.49 -4.31
C TYR A 130 -10.53 4.01 -5.58
N GLN A 131 -11.85 4.02 -5.53
CA GLN A 131 -12.69 3.80 -6.70
C GLN A 131 -12.49 4.90 -7.73
N ARG A 132 -12.46 4.52 -9.01
CA ARG A 132 -12.39 5.44 -10.15
C ARG A 132 -13.49 5.14 -11.16
N ASP A 133 -13.86 6.13 -11.97
CA ASP A 133 -14.72 5.98 -13.15
C ASP A 133 -16.03 5.26 -12.82
N LYS A 134 -16.70 5.73 -11.76
CA LYS A 134 -17.95 5.17 -11.24
C LYS A 134 -17.86 3.67 -10.92
N GLY A 135 -16.67 3.18 -10.55
CA GLY A 135 -16.45 1.78 -10.16
C GLY A 135 -15.94 0.89 -11.26
N ARG A 136 -15.61 1.45 -12.42
CA ARG A 136 -15.01 0.70 -13.53
C ARG A 136 -13.50 0.63 -13.47
N GLY A 137 -12.90 1.34 -12.52
CA GLY A 137 -11.46 1.29 -12.29
C GLY A 137 -11.09 1.71 -10.87
N PHE A 138 -9.79 1.96 -10.71
CA PHE A 138 -9.19 2.33 -9.43
C PHE A 138 -8.05 3.33 -9.60
N ILE A 139 -7.74 4.01 -8.49
CA ILE A 139 -6.50 4.75 -8.25
C ILE A 139 -5.83 4.08 -7.05
N ALA A 140 -4.59 3.63 -7.19
CA ALA A 140 -3.80 3.03 -6.12
C ALA A 140 -2.51 3.81 -5.91
N PHE A 141 -2.05 3.84 -4.67
CA PHE A 141 -0.84 4.54 -4.25
C PHE A 141 0.14 3.57 -3.66
N TYR A 142 1.36 3.60 -4.16
CA TYR A 142 2.36 2.62 -3.79
C TYR A 142 3.61 3.25 -3.21
N ALA A 143 4.35 2.49 -2.42
CA ALA A 143 5.71 2.81 -2.02
C ALA A 143 6.70 2.11 -2.97
N LEU A 144 7.66 2.85 -3.53
CA LEU A 144 8.83 2.27 -4.19
C LEU A 144 10.15 2.57 -3.44
N GLY A 145 10.07 3.23 -2.28
CA GLY A 145 11.24 3.63 -1.51
C GLY A 145 11.84 4.95 -2.02
N SER A 146 13.15 5.10 -1.91
CA SER A 146 13.87 6.32 -2.32
C SER A 146 14.97 6.00 -3.33
N ASP A 147 15.16 6.90 -4.29
CA ASP A 147 16.33 6.95 -5.17
C ASP A 147 17.05 8.32 -4.99
N PRO A 148 18.14 8.61 -5.73
CA PRO A 148 18.81 9.93 -5.66
C PRO A 148 17.92 11.13 -6.01
N GLY A 149 16.80 10.92 -6.72
CA GLY A 149 15.77 11.91 -7.03
C GLY A 149 14.68 12.05 -5.97
N GLY A 150 14.79 11.34 -4.84
CA GLY A 150 13.90 11.42 -3.69
C GLY A 150 12.97 10.22 -3.53
N TYR A 151 12.09 10.31 -2.53
CA TYR A 151 11.10 9.27 -2.26
C TYR A 151 10.11 9.14 -3.42
N GLN A 152 9.81 7.89 -3.80
CA GLN A 152 8.93 7.51 -4.89
C GLN A 152 7.63 6.95 -4.32
N GLN A 153 6.54 7.67 -4.60
CA GLN A 153 5.20 7.27 -4.21
C GLN A 153 4.26 7.30 -5.43
N PRO A 154 4.45 6.38 -6.40
CA PRO A 154 3.75 6.46 -7.67
C PRO A 154 2.24 6.28 -7.53
N VAL A 155 1.52 6.97 -8.41
CA VAL A 155 0.09 6.73 -8.65
C VAL A 155 -0.05 5.63 -9.68
N LEU A 156 -0.81 4.59 -9.41
CA LEU A 156 -1.27 3.65 -10.42
C LEU A 156 -2.75 3.88 -10.69
N VAL A 157 -3.11 4.13 -11.94
CA VAL A 157 -4.53 4.12 -12.36
C VAL A 157 -4.79 2.89 -13.21
N GLY A 158 -5.94 2.25 -13.01
CA GLY A 158 -6.27 1.06 -13.77
C GLY A 158 -7.76 0.84 -13.94
N ASP A 159 -8.08 -0.09 -14.83
CA ASP A 159 -9.41 -0.61 -15.12
C ASP A 159 -9.35 -2.14 -15.26
N SER A 160 -10.40 -2.77 -15.80
CA SER A 160 -10.43 -4.22 -16.00
C SER A 160 -9.40 -4.76 -17.00
N GLU A 161 -8.78 -3.90 -17.82
CA GLU A 161 -7.92 -4.29 -18.93
C GLU A 161 -6.46 -3.93 -18.71
N LYS A 162 -6.20 -2.75 -18.15
CA LYS A 162 -4.84 -2.19 -18.12
C LYS A 162 -4.61 -1.28 -16.93
N THR A 163 -3.33 -1.01 -16.71
CA THR A 163 -2.86 -0.03 -15.74
C THR A 163 -1.94 0.99 -16.39
N LYS A 164 -1.74 2.11 -15.70
CA LYS A 164 -0.74 3.12 -16.03
C LYS A 164 -0.18 3.71 -14.74
N SER A 165 1.14 3.65 -14.58
CA SER A 165 1.81 4.31 -13.46
C SER A 165 2.21 5.75 -13.79
N PHE A 166 2.30 6.57 -12.74
CA PHE A 166 2.84 7.92 -12.78
C PHE A 166 3.87 8.06 -11.67
N ASP A 167 5.12 8.37 -12.05
CA ASP A 167 6.22 8.60 -11.12
C ASP A 167 6.02 9.91 -10.38
N VAL A 168 5.38 9.84 -9.20
CA VAL A 168 5.15 10.97 -8.30
C VAL A 168 6.23 10.98 -7.22
N ARG A 169 6.87 12.14 -7.06
CA ARG A 169 7.97 12.35 -6.11
C ARG A 169 7.49 13.05 -4.85
N GLY A 170 8.06 12.62 -3.72
CA GLY A 170 7.73 13.06 -2.37
C GLY A 170 6.94 12.02 -1.60
N ALA A 171 6.93 12.15 -0.27
CA ALA A 171 6.09 11.33 0.59
C ALA A 171 4.79 12.08 0.94
N TYR A 172 3.66 11.46 0.63
CA TYR A 172 2.31 11.98 0.83
C TYR A 172 1.63 11.10 1.88
N MET A 173 1.24 11.71 3.00
CA MET A 173 0.85 10.94 4.20
C MET A 173 -0.66 10.78 4.34
N SER A 174 -1.41 11.77 3.85
CA SER A 174 -2.88 11.80 3.95
C SER A 174 -3.45 12.10 2.58
N MET A 175 -4.39 11.29 2.11
CA MET A 175 -4.83 11.28 0.71
C MET A 175 -6.35 11.13 0.63
N GLY A 176 -6.94 11.55 -0.51
CA GLY A 176 -8.37 11.35 -0.78
C GLY A 176 -8.75 11.71 -2.21
N VAL A 177 -9.80 11.08 -2.73
CA VAL A 177 -10.28 11.29 -4.10
C VAL A 177 -11.63 12.02 -4.12
N CYS A 178 -11.77 12.98 -5.04
CA CYS A 178 -13.04 13.61 -5.41
C CYS A 178 -13.14 13.63 -6.94
N ASP A 179 -14.20 13.05 -7.51
CA ASP A 179 -14.43 12.99 -8.97
C ASP A 179 -13.22 12.51 -9.78
N ASP A 180 -12.61 11.40 -9.37
CA ASP A 180 -11.38 10.82 -9.95
C ASP A 180 -10.12 11.70 -9.87
N ILE A 181 -10.20 12.83 -9.16
CA ILE A 181 -9.07 13.69 -8.83
C ILE A 181 -8.56 13.30 -7.46
N LEU A 182 -7.28 12.97 -7.39
CA LEU A 182 -6.62 12.67 -6.14
C LEU A 182 -5.93 13.89 -5.58
N TYR A 183 -6.19 14.11 -4.29
CA TYR A 183 -5.55 15.10 -3.46
C TYR A 183 -4.75 14.43 -2.35
N ALA A 184 -3.73 15.14 -1.89
CA ALA A 184 -2.96 14.75 -0.72
C ALA A 184 -2.45 15.95 0.06
N VAL A 185 -2.19 15.75 1.34
CA VAL A 185 -1.38 16.68 2.15
C VAL A 185 0.02 16.11 2.32
N ALA A 186 1.00 16.99 2.21
CA ALA A 186 2.40 16.69 2.39
C ALA A 186 3.13 17.86 3.06
N GLN A 187 4.39 17.62 3.37
CA GLN A 187 5.34 18.64 3.79
C GLN A 187 6.38 18.83 2.70
N THR A 188 6.79 20.06 2.43
CA THR A 188 7.86 20.32 1.45
C THR A 188 9.19 19.70 1.87
N LYS A 189 9.41 19.43 3.17
CA LYS A 189 10.56 18.65 3.67
C LYS A 189 10.55 17.20 3.17
N LEU A 190 9.36 16.61 3.01
CA LEU A 190 9.16 15.25 2.50
C LEU A 190 8.88 15.20 0.99
N ALA A 191 8.55 16.35 0.39
CA ALA A 191 8.34 16.55 -1.04
C ALA A 191 9.11 17.81 -1.51
N PRO A 192 10.47 17.79 -1.48
CA PRO A 192 11.29 18.99 -1.73
C PRO A 192 11.14 19.57 -3.14
N ASN A 193 10.76 18.74 -4.11
CA ASN A 193 10.42 19.16 -5.46
C ASN A 193 9.23 20.14 -5.53
N LEU A 194 8.42 20.26 -4.46
CA LEU A 194 7.26 21.15 -4.40
C LEU A 194 7.53 22.46 -3.64
N LEU A 195 8.73 22.68 -3.08
CA LEU A 195 9.03 23.85 -2.26
C LEU A 195 8.81 25.18 -2.98
N GLU A 196 9.29 25.31 -4.22
CA GLU A 196 9.16 26.57 -4.96
C GLU A 196 7.69 26.85 -5.38
N GLN A 197 6.91 25.80 -5.68
CA GLN A 197 5.47 25.96 -5.89
C GLN A 197 4.77 26.40 -4.60
N ALA A 198 5.13 25.80 -3.46
CA ALA A 198 4.57 26.13 -2.15
C ALA A 198 4.84 27.59 -1.76
N LYS A 199 6.07 28.07 -2.00
CA LYS A 199 6.46 29.47 -1.80
C LYS A 199 5.63 30.41 -2.68
N ALA A 200 5.49 30.10 -3.96
CA ALA A 200 4.72 30.92 -4.90
C ALA A 200 3.22 30.99 -4.53
N VAL A 201 2.63 29.86 -4.12
CA VAL A 201 1.23 29.80 -3.67
C VAL A 201 1.05 30.61 -2.38
N TYR A 202 1.92 30.40 -1.38
CA TYR A 202 1.83 31.14 -0.12
C TYR A 202 2.04 32.64 -0.31
N GLN A 203 3.03 33.06 -1.09
CA GLN A 203 3.29 34.47 -1.38
C GLN A 203 2.08 35.15 -2.03
N LYS A 204 1.45 34.47 -3.00
CA LYS A 204 0.25 34.98 -3.67
C LYS A 204 -0.92 35.15 -2.70
N HIS A 205 -1.08 34.22 -1.75
CA HIS A 205 -2.19 34.24 -0.79
C HIS A 205 -1.95 35.25 0.35
N ALA A 206 -0.77 35.22 0.97
CA ALA A 206 -0.48 35.99 2.18
C ALA A 206 0.10 37.40 1.92
N GLY A 207 0.56 37.68 0.69
CA GLY A 207 1.14 38.99 0.34
C GLY A 207 2.49 39.28 1.01
N VAL A 208 3.21 38.25 1.48
CA VAL A 208 4.49 38.39 2.17
C VAL A 208 5.62 38.86 1.24
N THR A 209 6.58 39.58 1.82
CA THR A 209 7.80 40.00 1.13
C THR A 209 8.72 38.80 0.82
N ASN A 210 9.64 38.97 -0.13
CA ASN A 210 10.65 37.95 -0.43
C ASN A 210 11.55 37.62 0.79
N ALA A 211 11.78 38.59 1.68
CA ALA A 211 12.59 38.39 2.87
C ALA A 211 11.86 37.50 3.90
N GLU A 212 10.58 37.76 4.15
CA GLU A 212 9.73 36.93 5.01
C GLU A 212 9.58 35.52 4.43
N LEU A 213 9.40 35.41 3.11
CA LEU A 213 9.31 34.13 2.43
C LEU A 213 10.60 33.30 2.52
N ALA A 214 11.76 33.95 2.44
CA ALA A 214 13.07 33.30 2.55
C ALA A 214 13.36 32.76 3.97
N ALA A 215 12.68 33.29 4.99
CA ALA A 215 12.80 32.80 6.36
C ALA A 215 12.02 31.49 6.63
N ILE A 216 11.16 31.06 5.69
CA ILE A 216 10.37 29.84 5.82
C ILE A 216 11.06 28.70 5.08
N ASP A 217 11.45 27.66 5.83
CA ASP A 217 12.18 26.51 5.31
C ASP A 217 11.27 25.33 4.90
N ASN A 218 10.04 25.30 5.42
CA ASN A 218 9.10 24.21 5.20
C ASN A 218 7.64 24.67 5.21
N PHE A 219 6.82 24.03 4.38
CA PHE A 219 5.39 24.27 4.26
C PHE A 219 4.61 22.96 4.43
N ASP A 220 3.47 23.04 5.10
CA ASP A 220 2.39 22.06 4.95
C ASP A 220 1.59 22.46 3.69
N ILE A 221 1.38 21.51 2.78
CA ILE A 221 0.82 21.77 1.45
C ILE A 221 -0.36 20.86 1.15
N LEU A 222 -1.40 21.42 0.52
CA LEU A 222 -2.45 20.65 -0.16
C LEU A 222 -2.08 20.54 -1.64
N VAL A 223 -2.11 19.32 -2.16
CA VAL A 223 -1.58 18.99 -3.47
C VAL A 223 -2.62 18.20 -4.27
N GLN A 224 -2.85 18.60 -5.52
CA GLN A 224 -3.49 17.73 -6.51
C GLN A 224 -2.42 16.80 -7.11
N VAL A 225 -2.49 15.53 -6.74
CA VAL A 225 -1.49 14.52 -7.14
C VAL A 225 -1.84 13.86 -8.47
N TYR A 226 -3.12 13.63 -8.73
CA TYR A 226 -3.61 13.10 -10.01
C TYR A 226 -4.94 13.75 -10.39
N PRO A 227 -5.20 14.08 -11.67
CA PRO A 227 -4.24 14.07 -12.77
C PRO A 227 -3.17 15.15 -12.55
N ALA A 228 -1.90 14.77 -12.75
CA ALA A 228 -0.80 15.71 -12.65
C ALA A 228 -0.57 16.40 -14.00
N ASN A 229 -0.33 17.71 -13.98
CA ASN A 229 0.16 18.44 -15.16
C ASN A 229 1.60 18.04 -15.53
N HIS A 230 2.34 17.51 -14.55
CA HIS A 230 3.69 16.97 -14.72
C HIS A 230 3.84 15.74 -13.81
N PRO A 231 4.20 14.55 -14.32
CA PRO A 231 4.13 13.30 -13.56
C PRO A 231 4.93 13.36 -12.25
N LYS A 232 6.12 13.97 -12.26
CA LYS A 232 6.97 14.13 -11.07
C LYS A 232 6.62 15.29 -10.16
N ASN A 233 5.84 16.26 -10.66
CA ASN A 233 5.54 17.50 -9.96
C ASN A 233 4.03 17.71 -9.94
N PRO A 234 3.36 17.08 -8.96
CA PRO A 234 2.01 17.45 -8.58
C PRO A 234 1.81 18.95 -8.40
N LYS A 235 0.56 19.40 -8.50
CA LYS A 235 0.21 20.81 -8.39
C LYS A 235 -0.08 21.18 -6.94
N VAL A 236 0.67 22.11 -6.37
CA VAL A 236 0.32 22.71 -5.08
C VAL A 236 -0.91 23.60 -5.26
N LEU A 237 -1.93 23.37 -4.43
CA LEU A 237 -3.17 24.14 -4.41
C LEU A 237 -3.17 25.16 -3.29
N GLU A 238 -2.74 24.75 -2.11
CA GLU A 238 -2.63 25.60 -0.92
C GLU A 238 -1.33 25.30 -0.17
N SER A 239 -0.84 26.30 0.55
CA SER A 239 0.45 26.26 1.23
C SER A 239 0.44 27.12 2.48
N PHE A 240 0.91 26.57 3.59
CA PHE A 240 1.02 27.25 4.87
C PHE A 240 2.40 26.99 5.49
N PRO A 241 3.06 27.99 6.08
CA PRO A 241 4.32 27.77 6.80
C PRO A 241 4.13 26.68 7.85
N ARG A 242 5.03 25.72 7.88
CA ARG A 242 4.95 24.61 8.82
C ARG A 242 5.05 25.13 10.25
N ASP A 243 4.05 24.82 11.06
CA ASP A 243 4.11 25.05 12.49
C ASP A 243 4.54 23.75 13.22
N PRO A 244 5.78 23.66 13.70
CA PRO A 244 6.31 22.43 14.30
C PRO A 244 5.60 22.01 15.58
N ARG A 245 4.78 22.87 16.19
CA ARG A 245 4.00 22.57 17.41
C ARG A 245 2.88 21.57 17.17
N PHE A 246 2.38 21.46 15.94
CA PHE A 246 1.32 20.52 15.58
C PHE A 246 1.90 19.24 15.00
N SER A 247 1.55 18.08 15.54
CA SER A 247 1.87 16.78 14.95
C SER A 247 0.62 16.14 14.34
N HIS A 248 0.80 15.45 13.21
CA HIS A 248 -0.27 14.82 12.44
C HIS A 248 -0.14 13.30 12.53
N PRO A 249 -0.98 12.62 13.33
CA PRO A 249 -0.90 11.16 13.47
C PRO A 249 -1.84 10.38 12.54
N VAL A 250 -2.69 11.03 11.74
CA VAL A 250 -3.72 10.36 10.93
C VAL A 250 -3.45 10.39 9.42
N ARG A 251 -3.75 9.27 8.76
CA ARG A 251 -3.62 9.05 7.31
C ARG A 251 -4.86 9.45 6.51
N GLU A 252 -5.96 9.74 7.21
CA GLU A 252 -7.28 9.99 6.61
C GLU A 252 -7.79 11.36 7.01
N PHE A 253 -8.50 12.02 6.10
CA PHE A 253 -9.24 13.25 6.39
C PHE A 253 -10.69 12.93 6.68
N GLN A 254 -11.28 13.70 7.60
CA GLN A 254 -12.73 13.73 7.72
C GLN A 254 -13.27 14.89 6.90
N ARG A 255 -14.14 14.59 5.93
CA ARG A 255 -14.95 15.62 5.28
C ARG A 255 -16.19 15.86 6.13
N VAL A 256 -16.39 17.09 6.59
CA VAL A 256 -17.67 17.53 7.19
C VAL A 256 -18.19 18.69 6.34
N ASN A 257 -19.36 18.50 5.72
CA ASN A 257 -19.92 19.39 4.72
C ASN A 257 -18.91 19.68 3.59
N ASP A 258 -18.53 20.94 3.38
CA ASP A 258 -17.60 21.37 2.34
C ASP A 258 -16.18 21.63 2.86
N SER A 259 -15.86 21.12 4.06
CA SER A 259 -14.56 21.28 4.70
C SER A 259 -13.87 19.95 4.93
N ILE A 260 -12.56 19.94 4.68
CA ILE A 260 -11.67 18.81 4.94
C ILE A 260 -10.93 19.09 6.24
N TYR A 261 -11.06 18.20 7.21
CA TYR A 261 -10.41 18.30 8.51
C TYR A 261 -9.25 17.31 8.57
N LEU A 262 -8.08 17.84 8.91
CA LEU A 262 -6.92 17.06 9.32
C LEU A 262 -6.85 17.11 10.85
N LEU A 263 -7.00 15.96 11.51
CA LEU A 263 -6.85 15.89 12.96
C LEU A 263 -5.38 16.03 13.32
N SER A 264 -5.04 17.16 13.92
CA SER A 264 -3.71 17.46 14.47
C SER A 264 -3.80 17.49 15.99
N PHE A 265 -2.74 17.06 16.67
CA PHE A 265 -2.61 17.22 18.11
C PHE A 265 -1.49 18.22 18.37
N LEU A 266 -1.71 19.11 19.33
CA LEU A 266 -0.63 19.92 19.87
C LEU A 266 0.30 18.97 20.66
N LEU A 267 1.61 19.07 20.42
CA LEU A 267 2.58 18.45 21.31
C LEU A 267 2.94 19.49 22.38
N ASP A 268 2.19 19.49 23.47
CA ASP A 268 2.54 20.14 24.73
C ASP A 268 3.43 19.24 25.62
#